data_AF-A0A0F9JVV9-F1
#
_entry.id   AF-A0A0F9JVV9-F1
#
_cell.length_a   1.000
_cell.length_b   1.000
_cell.length_c   1.000
_cell.angle_alpha   90.00
_cell.angle_beta   90.00
_cell.angle_gamma   90.00
#
_symmetry.space_group_name_H-M   'P 1'
#
loop_
_entity.id
_entity.type
_entity.pdbx_description
1 polymer ?
#
loop_
_entity_poly.entity_id
_entity_poly.type
_entity_poly.pdbx_seq_one_letter_code
_entity_poly.pdbx_strand_id
1 'polypeptide(L)' 'MIMNLTNKVKEKMKLENRIYSEKELEDHYLKLKKTDEERITYRDNIGNLYHFIKVEEGLQFESMEKNRVKIF' A
#
# COMPACT_ATOMS: atom_id res chain seq x y z
N MET A 1 -28.48 22.38 -0.04
CA MET A 1 -27.65 21.25 0.43
C MET A 1 -27.69 20.18 -0.66
N ILE A 2 -26.65 20.13 -1.50
CA ILE A 2 -26.54 19.09 -2.54
C ILE A 2 -25.31 18.28 -2.16
N MET A 3 -25.55 17.02 -1.81
CA MET A 3 -24.52 16.03 -1.46
C MET A 3 -23.70 15.76 -2.72
N ASN A 4 -22.49 16.30 -2.79
CA ASN A 4 -21.57 15.97 -3.88
C ASN A 4 -21.04 14.56 -3.64
N LEU A 5 -21.51 13.66 -4.49
CA LEU A 5 -21.03 12.31 -4.69
C LEU A 5 -19.51 12.25 -4.61
N THR A 6 -19.07 11.35 -3.75
CA THR A 6 -17.72 10.89 -3.49
C THR A 6 -16.99 10.54 -4.79
N ASN A 7 -16.35 11.53 -5.41
CA ASN A 7 -15.22 11.28 -6.29
C ASN A 7 -14.04 10.82 -5.40
N LYS A 8 -14.14 9.60 -4.84
CA LYS A 8 -12.95 8.82 -4.47
C LYS A 8 -12.32 8.43 -5.80
N VAL A 9 -11.68 9.40 -6.44
CA VAL A 9 -10.70 9.13 -7.49
C VAL A 9 -9.81 8.05 -6.90
N LYS A 10 -9.72 6.90 -7.58
CA LYS A 10 -8.70 5.89 -7.29
C LYS A 10 -7.35 6.58 -7.51
N GLU A 11 -6.89 7.35 -6.54
CA GLU A 11 -5.53 7.83 -6.51
C GLU A 11 -4.68 6.57 -6.44
N LYS A 12 -4.14 6.18 -7.59
CA LYS A 12 -3.04 5.24 -7.65
C LYS A 12 -2.07 5.70 -6.59
N MET A 13 -1.86 4.88 -5.58
CA MET A 13 -0.90 5.12 -4.53
C MET A 13 0.40 5.56 -5.20
N LYS A 14 0.75 6.84 -5.03
CA LYS A 14 2.00 7.39 -5.56
C LYS A 14 3.08 6.84 -4.66
N LEU A 15 3.67 5.70 -5.02
CA LEU A 15 4.78 5.01 -4.33
C LEU A 15 6.08 5.83 -4.44
N GLU A 16 5.99 7.12 -4.17
CA GLU A 16 7.08 8.08 -4.24
C GLU A 16 7.53 8.36 -2.82
N ASN A 17 8.84 8.26 -2.55
CA ASN A 17 9.60 8.54 -1.32
C ASN A 17 8.84 9.31 -0.21
N ARG A 18 7.84 8.66 0.39
CA ARG A 18 6.96 9.22 1.41
C ARG A 18 6.76 8.17 2.49
N ILE A 19 6.58 8.67 3.71
CA ILE A 19 6.17 7.86 4.85
C ILE A 19 4.65 7.70 4.81
N TYR A 20 4.20 6.45 4.85
CA TYR A 20 2.78 6.10 4.93
C TYR A 20 2.41 5.75 6.36
N SER A 21 1.20 6.11 6.74
CA SER A 21 0.57 5.57 7.95
C SER A 21 -0.09 4.23 7.67
N GLU A 22 -0.21 3.37 8.68
CA GLU A 22 -0.95 2.10 8.57
C GLU A 22 -2.38 2.31 8.03
N LYS A 23 -3.07 3.38 8.48
CA LYS A 23 -4.39 3.77 7.99
C LYS A 23 -4.43 4.09 6.50
N GLU A 24 -3.39 4.72 5.95
CA GLU A 24 -3.33 5.03 4.51
C GLU A 24 -3.20 3.75 3.70
N LEU A 25 -2.39 2.79 4.18
CA LEU A 25 -2.26 1.48 3.54
C LEU A 25 -3.59 0.72 3.56
N GLU A 26 -4.32 0.78 4.67
CA GLU A 26 -5.68 0.21 4.76
C GLU A 26 -6.67 0.87 3.78
N ASP A 27 -6.66 2.21 3.62
CA ASP A 27 -7.53 2.90 2.65
C ASP A 27 -7.16 2.55 1.20
N HIS A 28 -5.89 2.20 0.94
CA HIS A 28 -5.42 1.65 -0.33
C HIS A 28 -5.73 0.17 -0.55
N TYR A 29 -6.57 -0.46 0.30
CA TYR A 29 -6.93 -1.87 0.22
C TYR A 29 -5.74 -2.83 0.33
N LEU A 30 -4.63 -2.37 0.91
CA LEU A 30 -3.46 -3.18 1.16
C LEU A 30 -3.69 -3.98 2.44
N LYS A 31 -3.60 -5.31 2.33
CA LYS A 31 -3.73 -6.20 3.49
C LYS A 31 -2.36 -6.54 4.03
N LEU A 32 -2.17 -6.38 5.33
CA LEU A 32 -0.95 -6.81 6.00
C LEU A 32 -0.72 -8.30 5.75
N LYS A 33 0.45 -8.66 5.23
CA LYS A 33 0.82 -10.05 4.94
C LYS A 33 1.91 -10.58 5.86
N LYS A 34 2.96 -9.78 6.11
CA LYS A 34 4.09 -10.16 6.95
C LYS A 34 4.67 -8.94 7.64
N THR A 35 5.11 -9.12 8.87
CA THR A 35 5.83 -8.10 9.64
C THR A 35 7.10 -8.76 10.17
N ASP A 36 8.27 -8.26 9.77
CA ASP A 36 9.58 -8.55 10.34
C ASP A 36 10.00 -7.35 11.22
N GLU A 37 11.08 -7.46 11.99
CA GLU A 37 11.51 -6.44 12.98
C GLU A 37 11.58 -5.02 12.40
N GLU A 38 12.05 -4.87 11.17
CA GLU A 38 12.20 -3.57 10.50
C GLU A 38 11.39 -3.45 9.21
N ARG A 39 10.85 -4.56 8.67
CA ARG A 39 10.20 -4.59 7.36
C ARG A 39 8.78 -5.12 7.43
N ILE A 40 7.84 -4.38 6.87
CA ILE A 40 6.43 -4.75 6.78
C ILE A 40 6.06 -4.99 5.31
N THR A 41 5.41 -6.11 5.05
CA THR A 41 4.95 -6.47 3.71
C THR A 41 3.43 -6.47 3.67
N TYR A 42 2.87 -5.70 2.76
CA TYR A 42 1.45 -5.68 2.45
C TYR A 42 1.17 -6.33 1.09
N ARG A 43 -0.05 -6.82 0.91
CA ARG A 43 -0.53 -7.44 -0.32
C ARG A 43 -1.79 -6.74 -0.80
N ASP A 44 -1.82 -6.38 -2.08
CA ASP A 44 -3.04 -5.91 -2.75
C ASP A 44 -3.93 -7.08 -3.23
N ASN A 45 -5.20 -6.79 -3.50
CA ASN A 45 -6.17 -7.75 -4.01
C ASN A 45 -5.75 -8.43 -5.33
N ILE A 46 -4.95 -7.79 -6.20
CA ILE A 46 -4.43 -8.43 -7.42
C ILE A 46 -3.19 -9.29 -7.19
N GLY A 47 -2.74 -9.37 -5.93
CA GLY A 47 -1.65 -10.23 -5.49
C GLY A 47 -0.28 -9.57 -5.43
N ASN A 48 -0.16 -8.30 -5.82
CA ASN A 48 1.10 -7.56 -5.68
C ASN A 48 1.51 -7.44 -4.22
N LEU A 49 2.82 -7.51 -3.96
CA LEU A 49 3.39 -7.29 -2.65
C LEU A 49 4.09 -5.92 -2.61
N TYR A 50 3.95 -5.24 -1.49
CA TYR A 50 4.54 -3.95 -1.22
C TYR A 50 5.34 -4.07 0.07
N HIS A 51 6.63 -3.78 -0.01
CA HIS A 51 7.55 -3.82 1.11
C HIS A 51 7.78 -2.40 1.63
N PHE A 52 7.59 -2.24 2.93
CA PHE A 52 7.81 -1.01 3.65
C PHE A 52 8.81 -1.25 4.76
N ILE A 53 9.59 -0.24 5.09
CA ILE A 53 10.46 -0.23 6.27
C ILE A 53 9.77 0.57 7.36
N LYS A 54 9.77 0.04 8.58
CA LYS A 54 9.29 0.77 9.75
C LYS A 54 10.35 1.76 10.18
N VAL A 55 10.03 3.05 10.09
CA VAL A 55 10.86 4.16 10.57
C VAL A 55 10.13 4.89 11.69
N GLU A 56 10.81 5.78 12.41
CA GLU A 56 10.20 6.50 13.55
C GLU A 56 8.92 7.24 13.18
N GLU A 57 8.83 7.79 11.96
CA GLU A 57 7.68 8.56 11.48
C GLU A 57 6.54 7.69 10.90
N GLY A 58 6.76 6.38 10.64
CA GLY A 58 5.76 5.49 10.04
C GLY A 58 6.34 4.42 9.13
N LEU A 59 5.74 4.20 7.96
CA LEU A 59 6.12 3.16 7.01
C LEU A 59 6.67 3.76 5.72
N GLN A 60 7.99 3.69 5.53
CA GLN A 60 8.64 4.13 4.31
C GLN A 60 8.52 3.07 3.22
N PHE A 61 8.02 3.44 2.04
CA PHE A 61 8.01 2.51 0.92
C PHE A 61 9.43 2.18 0.46
N GLU A 62 9.73 0.89 0.37
CA GLU A 62 11.04 0.39 -0.05
C GLU A 62 10.98 -0.20 -1.46
N SER A 63 10.08 -1.15 -1.69
CA SER A 63 10.01 -1.88 -2.96
C SER A 63 8.65 -2.53 -3.18
N MET A 64 8.36 -2.90 -4.44
CA MET A 64 7.12 -3.58 -4.82
C MET A 64 7.45 -4.80 -5.67
N GLU A 65 6.90 -5.95 -5.29
CA GLU A 65 6.92 -7.16 -6.09
C GLU A 65 5.58 -7.32 -6.81
N LYS A 66 5.59 -7.10 -8.12
CA LYS A 66 4.40 -7.29 -8.95
C LYS A 66 4.13 -8.79 -9.10
N ASN A 67 2.88 -9.17 -8.86
CA ASN A 67 2.43 -10.52 -9.11
C ASN A 67 2.44 -10.79 -10.61
N ARG A 68 3.52 -11.42 -11.09
CA ARG A 68 3.63 -11.92 -12.45
C ARG A 68 2.90 -13.25 -12.52
N VAL A 69 1.56 -13.21 -12.53
CA VAL A 69 0.79 -14.37 -12.97
C VAL A 69 1.21 -14.62 -14.41
N LYS A 70 2.05 -15.64 -14.63
CA LYS A 70 2.29 -16.17 -15.96
C LYS A 70 0.97 -16.79 -16.41
N ILE A 71 0.24 -16.06 -17.22
CA ILE A 71 -0.82 -16.63 -18.05
C ILE A 71 -0.08 -17.54 -19.04
N PHE A 72 -0.12 -18.85 -18.79
CA PHE A 72 0.32 -19.89 -19.72
C PHE A 72 -0.90 -20.38 -20.51
#